data_AF-A0A2I0UNL3-F1
#
_entry.id   AF-A0A2I0UNL3-F1
#
_cell.length_a   1.000
_cell.length_b   1.000
_cell.length_c   1.000
_cell.angle_alpha   90.00
_cell.angle_beta   90.00
_cell.angle_gamma   90.00
#
_symmetry.space_group_name_H-M   'P 1'
#
loop_
_entity.id
_entity.type
_entity.pdbx_description
1 polymer ?
#
loop_
_entity_poly.entity_id
_entity_poly.type
_entity_poly.pdbx_seq_one_letter_code
_entity_poly.pdbx_strand_id
1 'polypeptide(L)'
;MAHLPAGVFQGLVGLVELQLSHNNLSSLPAGLLAGLPLLTALELDHNHLARLPPGLFDANGELARLGLAYNPWASQLLSVDSPC
;
A
#
# COMPACT_ATOMS: atom_id res chain seq x y z
N MET A 1 7.44 15.86 -0.11
CA MET A 1 6.55 14.75 0.26
C MET A 1 5.32 14.80 -0.62
N ALA A 2 4.93 13.66 -1.18
CA ALA A 2 3.67 13.51 -1.90
C ALA A 2 2.67 12.79 -1.00
N HIS A 3 1.42 13.25 -0.99
CA HIS A 3 0.32 12.63 -0.25
C HIS A 3 -0.82 12.34 -1.21
N LEU A 4 -1.40 11.15 -1.09
CA LEU A 4 -2.61 10.78 -1.80
C LEU A 4 -3.82 11.13 -0.93
N PRO A 5 -4.80 11.88 -1.44
CA PRO A 5 -6.04 12.11 -0.71
C PRO A 5 -6.77 10.78 -0.50
N ALA A 6 -7.44 10.66 0.65
CA ALA A 6 -8.25 9.48 0.93
C ALA A 6 -9.33 9.31 -0.14
N GLY A 7 -9.52 8.08 -0.62
CA GLY A 7 -10.52 7.76 -1.64
C GLY A 7 -10.22 8.29 -3.04
N VAL A 8 -9.00 8.73 -3.35
CA VAL A 8 -8.63 9.23 -4.70
C VAL A 8 -8.90 8.21 -5.82
N PHE A 9 -8.90 6.92 -5.50
CA PHE A 9 -9.20 5.82 -6.44
C PHE A 9 -10.58 5.22 -6.24
N GLN A 10 -11.42 5.83 -5.39
CA GLN A 10 -12.74 5.30 -5.08
C GLN A 10 -13.63 5.31 -6.34
N GLY A 11 -14.30 4.20 -6.60
CA GLY A 11 -15.18 4.04 -7.76
C GLY A 11 -14.47 3.58 -9.04
N LEU A 12 -13.15 3.42 -9.04
CA LEU A 12 -12.41 2.80 -10.14
C LEU A 12 -12.54 1.26 -10.11
N VAL A 13 -13.79 0.77 -10.14
CA VAL A 13 -14.12 -0.65 -9.93
C VAL A 13 -13.51 -1.59 -10.98
N GLY A 14 -13.15 -1.05 -12.15
CA GLY A 14 -12.50 -1.77 -13.26
C GLY A 14 -10.98 -1.68 -13.28
N LEU A 15 -10.35 -1.06 -12.29
CA LEU A 15 -8.89 -0.90 -12.27
C LEU A 15 -8.22 -2.23 -11.96
N VAL A 16 -7.34 -2.68 -12.87
CA VAL A 16 -6.63 -3.96 -12.76
C VAL A 16 -5.19 -3.80 -12.30
N GLU A 17 -4.54 -2.70 -12.67
CA GLU A 17 -3.15 -2.42 -12.31
C GLU A 17 -3.03 -0.97 -11.83
N LEU A 18 -2.29 -0.75 -10.73
CA LEU A 18 -2.01 0.57 -10.17
C LEU A 18 -0.50 0.77 -10.04
N GLN A 19 0.04 1.70 -10.83
CA GLN A 19 1.45 2.05 -10.88
C GLN A 19 1.70 3.34 -10.11
N LEU A 20 2.39 3.24 -8.98
CA LEU A 20 2.75 4.37 -8.11
C LEU A 20 4.26 4.40 -7.79
N SER A 21 5.06 3.60 -8.49
CA SER A 21 6.51 3.55 -8.33
C SER A 21 7.19 4.88 -8.68
N HIS A 22 8.38 5.11 -8.12
CA HIS A 22 9.18 6.33 -8.33
C HIS A 22 8.46 7.63 -7.95
N ASN A 23 7.71 7.59 -6.86
CA ASN A 23 7.11 8.78 -6.26
C ASN A 23 7.77 9.09 -4.90
N ASN A 24 7.38 10.22 -4.30
CA ASN A 24 7.86 10.63 -2.99
C ASN A 24 6.82 10.33 -1.89
N LEU A 25 6.14 9.18 -1.98
CA LEU A 25 5.12 8.78 -1.00
C LEU A 25 5.80 8.35 0.30
N SER A 26 5.43 9.00 1.41
CA SER A 26 5.92 8.66 2.76
C SER A 26 4.92 7.86 3.58
N SER A 27 3.66 7.86 3.16
CA SER A 27 2.56 7.13 3.79
C SER A 27 1.44 6.88 2.78
N LEU A 28 0.60 5.87 3.07
CA LEU A 28 -0.62 5.60 2.34
C LEU A 28 -1.81 5.74 3.29
N PRO A 29 -2.93 6.37 2.87
CA PRO A 29 -4.14 6.41 3.69
C PRO A 29 -4.72 5.01 3.86
N ALA A 30 -5.32 4.76 5.03
CA ALA A 30 -6.05 3.52 5.27
C ALA A 30 -7.22 3.40 4.28
N GLY A 31 -7.44 2.19 3.74
CA GLY A 31 -8.49 1.95 2.77
C GLY A 31 -8.28 2.61 1.40
N LEU A 32 -7.06 3.05 1.06
CA LEU A 32 -6.73 3.61 -0.27
C LEU A 32 -7.22 2.71 -1.42
N LEU A 33 -7.15 1.40 -1.23
CA LEU A 33 -7.47 0.39 -2.23
C LEU A 33 -8.87 -0.22 -2.08
N ALA A 34 -9.68 0.25 -1.11
CA ALA A 34 -10.96 -0.37 -0.75
C ALA A 34 -12.01 -0.35 -1.90
N GLY A 35 -11.85 0.55 -2.87
CA GLY A 35 -12.74 0.65 -4.04
C GLY A 35 -12.27 -0.09 -5.29
N LEU A 36 -11.23 -0.93 -5.19
CA LEU A 36 -10.53 -1.55 -6.31
C LEU A 36 -10.62 -3.09 -6.30
N PRO A 37 -11.82 -3.68 -6.41
CA PRO A 37 -12.01 -5.12 -6.22
C PRO A 37 -11.30 -5.99 -7.26
N LEU A 38 -11.02 -5.45 -8.45
CA LEU A 38 -10.36 -6.17 -9.55
C LEU A 38 -8.84 -5.91 -9.63
N LEU A 39 -8.25 -5.26 -8.63
CA LEU A 39 -6.83 -4.93 -8.65
C LEU A 39 -5.98 -6.20 -8.52
N THR A 40 -5.14 -6.45 -9.53
CA THR A 40 -4.25 -7.61 -9.61
C THR A 40 -2.77 -7.26 -9.45
N ALA A 41 -2.39 -6.01 -9.72
CA ALA A 41 -1.03 -5.54 -9.57
C ALA A 41 -0.97 -4.15 -8.92
N LEU A 42 -0.09 -4.00 -7.94
CA LEU A 42 0.23 -2.74 -7.29
C LEU A 42 1.75 -2.57 -7.23
N GLU A 43 2.25 -1.51 -7.86
CA GLU A 43 3.68 -1.19 -7.82
C GLU A 43 3.88 0.10 -7.01
N LEU A 44 4.66 0.01 -5.93
CA LEU A 44 4.99 1.09 -5.00
C LEU A 44 6.51 1.25 -4.85
N ASP A 45 7.31 0.64 -5.73
CA ASP A 45 8.76 0.65 -5.63
C ASP A 45 9.34 2.06 -5.69
N HIS A 46 10.52 2.26 -5.12
CA HIS A 46 11.20 3.56 -5.16
C HIS A 46 10.33 4.69 -4.59
N ASN A 47 9.76 4.46 -3.42
CA ASN A 47 9.08 5.47 -2.62
C ASN A 47 9.80 5.65 -1.26
N HIS A 48 9.19 6.40 -0.34
CA HIS A 48 9.70 6.63 1.01
C HIS A 48 8.81 6.00 2.08
N LEU A 49 8.17 4.86 1.77
CA LEU A 49 7.29 4.17 2.68
C LEU A 49 8.10 3.43 3.74
N ALA A 50 7.82 3.72 5.01
CA ALA A 50 8.41 3.01 6.14
C ALA A 50 7.54 1.82 6.63
N ARG A 51 6.24 1.86 6.32
CA ARG A 51 5.25 0.84 6.69
C ARG A 51 4.02 0.95 5.79
N LEU A 52 3.25 -0.12 5.70
CA LEU A 52 1.93 -0.12 5.11
C LEU A 52 0.88 -0.02 6.21
N PRO A 53 -0.24 0.70 6.00
CA PRO A 53 -1.35 0.69 6.96
C PRO A 53 -1.92 -0.73 7.09
N PRO A 54 -2.36 -1.13 8.31
CA PRO A 54 -2.99 -2.42 8.52
C PRO A 54 -4.29 -2.50 7.71
N GLY A 55 -4.56 -3.68 7.14
CA GLY A 55 -5.75 -3.91 6.33
C GLY A 55 -5.76 -3.22 4.97
N LEU A 56 -4.62 -2.71 4.48
CA LEU A 56 -4.55 -2.03 3.17
C LEU A 56 -5.08 -2.89 2.02
N PHE A 57 -4.89 -4.21 2.11
CA PHE A 57 -5.19 -5.19 1.06
C PHE A 57 -6.48 -5.99 1.31
N ASP A 58 -7.21 -5.73 2.40
CA ASP A 58 -8.34 -6.56 2.83
C ASP A 58 -9.47 -6.63 1.78
N ALA A 59 -9.58 -5.60 0.93
CA ALA A 59 -10.58 -5.51 -0.13
C ALA A 59 -10.09 -6.00 -1.50
N ASN A 60 -8.83 -6.40 -1.65
CA ASN A 60 -8.19 -6.69 -2.94
C ASN A 60 -7.81 -8.18 -3.04
N GLY A 61 -8.82 -9.06 -3.03
CA GLY A 61 -8.64 -10.52 -3.06
C GLY A 61 -7.96 -11.06 -4.33
N GLU A 62 -8.02 -10.30 -5.43
CA GLU A 62 -7.40 -10.65 -6.71
C GLU A 62 -5.93 -10.17 -6.83
N LEU A 63 -5.39 -9.51 -5.80
CA LEU A 63 -4.04 -8.94 -5.85
C LEU A 63 -2.98 -10.06 -5.89
N ALA A 64 -2.29 -10.17 -7.03
CA ALA A 64 -1.31 -11.22 -7.30
C ALA A 64 0.13 -10.70 -7.40
N ARG A 65 0.30 -9.41 -7.73
CA ARG A 65 1.61 -8.77 -7.91
C ARG A 65 1.73 -7.53 -7.03
N LEU A 66 2.83 -7.46 -6.29
CA LEU A 66 3.09 -6.37 -5.36
C LEU A 66 4.57 -5.97 -5.40
N GLY A 67 4.85 -4.78 -5.92
CA GLY A 67 6.16 -4.14 -5.92
C GLY A 67 6.33 -3.24 -4.71
N LEU A 68 7.28 -3.57 -3.83
CA LEU A 68 7.60 -2.80 -2.60
C LEU A 68 9.09 -2.48 -2.48
N ALA A 69 9.91 -2.86 -3.45
CA ALA A 69 11.35 -2.70 -3.38
C ALA A 69 11.74 -1.22 -3.28
N TYR A 70 12.97 -0.97 -2.84
CA TYR A 70 13.53 0.39 -2.77
C TYR A 70 12.64 1.37 -1.96
N ASN A 71 12.13 0.90 -0.83
CA ASN A 71 11.47 1.71 0.19
C ASN A 71 12.22 1.52 1.52
N PRO A 72 12.30 2.56 2.39
CA PRO A 72 12.97 2.49 3.68
C PRO A 72 12.11 1.77 4.72
N TRP A 73 11.76 0.51 4.45
CA TRP A 73 10.91 -0.29 5.33
C TRP A 73 11.50 -0.34 6.73
N ALA A 74 10.72 0.07 7.72
CA ALA A 74 11.10 -0.09 9.09
C ALA A 74 11.22 -1.59 9.36
N SER A 75 12.41 -2.05 9.73
CA SER A 75 12.58 -3.39 10.28
C SER A 75 11.84 -3.42 11.60
N GLN A 76 10.65 -4.03 11.64
CA GLN A 76 10.05 -4.45 12.90
C GLN A 76 10.93 -5.56 13.46
N LEU A 77 11.96 -5.17 14.24
CA LEU A 77 12.45 -6.04 15.29
C LEU A 77 11.24 -6.30 16.17
N LEU A 78 10.79 -7.57 16.19
CA LEU A 78 9.89 -8.08 17.20
C LEU A 78 10.50 -7.74 18.57
N SER A 79 10.10 -6.61 19.15
CA SER A 79 10.04 -6.49 20.59
C SER A 79 9.02 -7.54 21.02
N VAL A 80 9.54 -8.74 21.29
CA VAL A 80 8.96 -9.71 22.20
C VAL A 80 8.85 -9.03 23.57
N ASP A 81 7.91 -8.10 23.70
CA ASP A 81 7.35 -7.80 24.99
C ASP A 81 6.28 -8.87 25.22
N SER A 82 6.74 -9.97 25.79
CA SER A 82 5.90 -10.90 26.54
C SER A 82 5.27 -10.11 27.68
N PRO A 83 3.95 -9.87 27.72
CA PRO A 83 3.34 -9.51 28.99
C PRO A 83 3.26 -10.79 29.81
N CYS A 84 3.83 -10.73 31.01
CA CYS A 84 3.55 -11.66 32.12
C CYS A 84 2.04 -11.81 32.36
#